data_AF-A0A2D0ILD2-F1
#
_entry.id   AF-A0A2D0ILD2-F1
#
_cell.length_a   1.000
_cell.length_b   1.000
_cell.length_c   1.000
_cell.angle_alpha   90.00
_cell.angle_beta   90.00
_cell.angle_gamma   90.00
#
_symmetry.space_group_name_H-M   'P 1'
#
loop_
_entity.id
_entity.type
_entity.pdbx_description
1 polymer ?
#
loop_
_entity_poly.entity_id
_entity_poly.type
_entity_poly.pdbx_seq_one_letter_code
_entity_poly.pdbx_strand_id
1 'polypeptide(L)'
;MLLPWRCWSVKNFVQVASDILKKDSTTQIVLIGSPNDISLQQEFMQLLPKIYHSRINQLVGKSTLIELTQKINELDLLVTGDTGPMHIAIALKIPTVSLFVTATCSATGPYQNPEIHKVILWTALSIHKHKHIMDCISPSVVIDEATHIMAH
;
A
#
# COMPACT_ATOMS: atom_id res chain seq x y z
N MET A 1 -7.87 10.48 -7.47
CA MET A 1 -6.45 10.39 -7.84
C MET A 1 -5.66 11.17 -6.80
N LEU A 2 -4.64 10.55 -6.19
CA LEU A 2 -3.75 11.28 -5.27
C LEU A 2 -2.94 12.31 -6.07
N LEU A 3 -2.62 13.43 -5.42
CA LEU A 3 -1.67 14.38 -6.00
C LEU A 3 -0.30 13.71 -6.11
N PRO A 4 0.49 13.93 -7.18
CA PRO A 4 1.74 13.19 -7.43
C PRO A 4 2.70 13.17 -6.23
N TRP A 5 2.75 14.26 -5.46
CA TRP A 5 3.61 14.36 -4.27
C TRP A 5 3.15 13.51 -3.08
N ARG A 6 1.93 12.96 -3.11
CA ARG A 6 1.37 12.05 -2.10
C ARG A 6 1.51 10.58 -2.50
N CYS A 7 2.00 10.30 -3.70
CA CYS A 7 2.26 8.94 -4.16
C CYS A 7 3.60 8.46 -3.63
N TRP A 8 3.61 7.29 -2.99
CA TRP A 8 4.87 6.62 -2.68
C TRP A 8 5.44 6.02 -3.97
N SER A 9 6.78 6.03 -4.10
CA SER A 9 7.41 5.62 -5.36
C SER A 9 7.12 4.15 -5.69
N VAL A 10 6.96 3.84 -6.98
CA VAL A 10 6.74 2.46 -7.44
C VAL A 10 7.88 1.55 -6.98
N LYS A 11 9.12 2.04 -7.03
CA LYS A 11 10.32 1.33 -6.54
C LYS A 11 10.18 0.88 -5.09
N ASN A 12 9.62 1.74 -4.24
CA ASN A 12 9.42 1.39 -2.83
C ASN A 12 8.37 0.29 -2.66
N PHE A 13 7.24 0.37 -3.39
CA PHE A 13 6.25 -0.71 -3.40
C PHE A 13 6.84 -2.03 -3.92
N VAL A 14 7.69 -1.98 -4.95
CA VAL A 14 8.36 -3.17 -5.49
C VAL A 14 9.29 -3.79 -4.45
N GLN A 15 10.02 -2.99 -3.68
CA GLN A 15 10.88 -3.47 -2.59
C GLN A 15 10.05 -4.21 -1.53
N VAL A 16 8.95 -3.60 -1.07
CA VAL A 16 8.04 -4.22 -0.09
C VAL A 16 7.50 -5.53 -0.62
N ALA A 17 6.98 -5.54 -1.84
CA ALA A 17 6.43 -6.73 -2.48
C ALA A 17 7.47 -7.85 -2.61
N SER A 18 8.68 -7.53 -3.08
CA SER A 18 9.77 -8.49 -3.24
C SER A 18 10.18 -9.11 -1.90
N ASP A 19 10.30 -8.30 -0.84
CA ASP A 19 10.72 -8.78 0.47
C ASP A 19 9.65 -9.63 1.16
N ILE A 20 8.37 -9.25 1.05
CA ILE A 20 7.25 -10.07 1.55
C ILE A 20 7.20 -11.41 0.81
N LEU A 21 7.22 -11.38 -0.53
CA LEU A 21 7.17 -12.57 -1.37
C LEU A 21 8.38 -13.49 -1.20
N LYS A 22 9.52 -12.97 -0.77
CA LYS A 22 10.72 -13.75 -0.46
C LYS A 22 10.59 -14.51 0.88
N LYS A 23 9.87 -13.95 1.85
CA LYS A 23 9.70 -14.54 3.18
C LYS A 23 8.70 -15.70 3.17
N ASP A 24 7.67 -15.63 2.34
CA ASP A 24 6.64 -16.65 2.24
C ASP A 24 6.33 -17.00 0.76
N SER A 25 6.39 -18.29 0.45
CA SER A 25 6.11 -18.82 -0.89
C SER A 25 4.62 -18.82 -1.22
N THR A 26 3.75 -18.84 -0.21
CA THR A 26 2.28 -18.91 -0.39
C THR A 26 1.63 -17.56 -0.62
N THR A 27 2.22 -16.47 -0.09
CA THR A 27 1.74 -15.10 -0.27
C THR A 27 1.50 -14.74 -1.73
N GLN A 28 0.33 -14.13 -1.99
CA GLN A 28 -0.06 -13.54 -3.26
C GLN A 28 -0.22 -12.03 -3.08
N ILE A 29 0.08 -11.24 -4.10
CA ILE A 29 -0.12 -9.79 -4.07
C ILE A 29 -1.15 -9.39 -5.11
N VAL A 30 -2.12 -8.57 -4.71
CA VAL A 30 -3.14 -8.02 -5.59
C VAL A 30 -2.87 -6.54 -5.80
N LEU A 31 -2.68 -6.13 -7.04
CA LEU A 31 -2.57 -4.72 -7.43
C LEU A 31 -3.97 -4.20 -7.76
N ILE A 32 -4.44 -3.24 -6.97
CA ILE A 32 -5.72 -2.56 -7.14
C ILE A 32 -5.50 -1.09 -7.46
N GLY A 33 -6.40 -0.50 -8.24
CA GLY A 33 -6.28 0.89 -8.66
C GLY A 33 -7.30 1.26 -9.73
N SER A 34 -7.33 2.54 -10.08
CA SER A 34 -8.17 3.06 -11.15
C SER A 34 -7.53 2.83 -12.53
N PRO A 35 -8.28 2.99 -13.64
CA PRO A 35 -7.71 2.92 -14.98
C PRO A 35 -6.54 3.88 -15.22
N ASN A 36 -6.48 4.99 -14.47
CA ASN A 36 -5.38 5.95 -14.59
C ASN A 36 -4.07 5.46 -13.96
N ASP A 37 -4.10 4.38 -13.16
CA ASP A 37 -2.95 3.82 -12.47
C ASP A 37 -2.28 2.68 -13.27
N ILE A 38 -2.76 2.39 -14.49
CA ILE A 38 -2.24 1.31 -15.35
C ILE A 38 -0.75 1.50 -15.65
N SER A 39 -0.30 2.73 -15.88
CA SER A 39 1.13 3.02 -16.12
C SER A 39 2.00 2.68 -14.91
N LEU A 40 1.51 2.97 -13.70
CA LEU A 40 2.19 2.62 -12.44
C LEU A 40 2.25 1.10 -12.24
N GLN A 41 1.17 0.38 -12.58
CA GLN A 41 1.15 -1.09 -12.56
C GLN A 41 2.19 -1.68 -13.52
N GLN A 42 2.30 -1.12 -14.73
CA GLN A 42 3.28 -1.56 -15.72
C GLN A 42 4.72 -1.33 -15.23
N GLU A 43 5.00 -0.15 -14.66
CA GLU A 43 6.30 0.15 -14.04
C GLU A 43 6.61 -0.83 -12.89
N PHE A 44 5.63 -1.13 -12.04
CA PHE A 44 5.77 -2.09 -10.95
C PHE A 44 6.18 -3.48 -11.47
N MET A 45 5.47 -3.98 -12.49
CA MET A 45 5.76 -5.29 -13.08
C MET A 45 7.11 -5.33 -13.80
N GLN A 46 7.58 -4.21 -14.37
CA GLN A 46 8.90 -4.11 -15.01
C GLN A 46 10.04 -4.18 -13.98
N LEU A 47 9.85 -3.55 -12.82
CA LEU A 47 10.84 -3.50 -11.75
C LEU A 47 10.85 -4.77 -10.88
N LEU A 48 9.71 -5.45 -10.74
CA LEU A 48 9.60 -6.67 -9.94
C LEU A 48 10.36 -7.84 -10.59
N PRO A 49 11.16 -8.63 -9.85
CA PRO A 49 11.79 -9.83 -10.36
C PRO A 49 10.80 -10.82 -10.99
N LYS A 50 11.12 -11.32 -12.20
CA LYS A 50 10.22 -12.20 -12.98
C LYS A 50 9.78 -13.47 -12.25
N ILE A 51 10.60 -13.99 -11.34
CA ILE A 51 10.28 -15.17 -10.51
C ILE A 51 9.02 -14.97 -9.66
N TYR A 52 8.64 -13.72 -9.38
CA TYR A 52 7.49 -13.37 -8.57
C TYR A 52 6.22 -13.06 -9.37
N HIS A 53 6.32 -12.93 -10.71
CA HIS A 53 5.21 -12.45 -11.54
C HIS A 53 3.97 -13.35 -11.49
N SER A 54 4.15 -14.67 -11.33
CA SER A 54 3.06 -15.62 -11.20
C SER A 54 2.22 -15.44 -9.93
N ARG A 55 2.74 -14.69 -8.95
CA ARG A 55 2.09 -14.41 -7.66
C ARG A 55 1.48 -13.01 -7.58
N ILE A 56 1.47 -12.27 -8.70
CA ILE A 56 0.89 -10.93 -8.78
C ILE A 56 -0.42 -10.98 -9.56
N ASN A 57 -1.52 -10.66 -8.90
CA ASN A 57 -2.80 -10.45 -9.54
C ASN A 57 -2.98 -8.97 -9.90
N GLN A 58 -3.15 -8.70 -11.20
CA GLN A 58 -3.22 -7.34 -11.75
C GLN A 58 -4.68 -6.93 -11.99
N LEU A 59 -5.31 -6.27 -11.02
CA LEU A 59 -6.71 -5.84 -11.06
C LEU A 59 -6.90 -4.32 -11.28
N VAL A 60 -5.81 -3.56 -11.50
CA VAL A 60 -5.89 -2.11 -11.75
C VAL A 60 -6.77 -1.83 -12.97
N GLY A 61 -7.81 -1.02 -12.78
CA GLY A 61 -8.77 -0.65 -13.83
C GLY A 61 -9.67 -1.79 -14.30
N LYS A 62 -9.67 -2.95 -13.65
CA LYS A 62 -10.43 -4.15 -14.05
C LYS A 62 -11.58 -4.50 -13.10
N SER A 63 -11.76 -3.75 -12.02
CA SER A 63 -12.81 -3.98 -11.02
C SER A 63 -13.80 -2.83 -10.97
N THR A 64 -15.09 -3.16 -10.89
CA THR A 64 -16.13 -2.26 -10.40
C THR A 64 -15.98 -2.00 -8.90
N LEU A 65 -16.71 -1.03 -8.35
CA LEU A 65 -16.67 -0.74 -6.90
C LEU A 65 -17.11 -1.94 -6.04
N ILE A 66 -18.09 -2.70 -6.51
CA ILE A 66 -18.59 -3.90 -5.80
C ILE A 66 -17.51 -4.98 -5.80
N GLU A 67 -16.92 -5.28 -6.96
CA GLU A 67 -15.85 -6.27 -7.08
C GLU A 67 -14.60 -5.87 -6.29
N LEU A 68 -14.28 -4.57 -6.26
CA LEU A 68 -13.19 -4.04 -5.45
C LEU A 68 -13.46 -4.28 -3.96
N THR A 69 -14.69 -4.03 -3.50
CA THR A 69 -15.07 -4.24 -2.10
C THR A 69 -14.98 -5.71 -1.71
N GLN A 70 -15.49 -6.60 -2.56
CA GLN A 70 -15.37 -8.05 -2.37
C GLN A 70 -13.90 -8.48 -2.33
N LYS A 71 -13.09 -7.99 -3.26
CA LYS A 71 -11.67 -8.32 -3.32
C LYS A 71 -10.92 -7.82 -2.09
N ILE A 72 -11.21 -6.61 -1.60
CA ILE A 72 -10.61 -6.08 -0.37
C ILE A 72 -10.99 -6.94 0.83
N ASN A 73 -12.24 -7.43 0.90
CA ASN A 73 -12.71 -8.29 1.98
C ASN A 73 -12.00 -9.66 2.04
N GLU A 74 -11.31 -10.06 0.97
CA GLU A 74 -10.52 -11.30 0.90
C GLU A 74 -9.05 -11.09 1.27
N LEU A 75 -8.60 -9.84 1.50
CA LEU A 75 -7.20 -9.55 1.80
C LEU A 75 -6.90 -9.79 3.29
N ASP A 76 -5.74 -10.37 3.57
CA ASP A 76 -5.21 -10.44 4.94
C ASP A 76 -4.63 -9.09 5.39
N LEU A 77 -4.15 -8.29 4.43
CA LEU A 77 -3.55 -6.97 4.67
C LEU A 77 -3.65 -6.09 3.43
N LEU A 78 -3.96 -4.79 3.63
CA LEU A 78 -3.84 -3.76 2.59
C LEU A 78 -2.74 -2.74 2.93
N VAL A 79 -1.72 -2.67 2.08
CA VAL A 79 -0.71 -1.59 2.12
C VAL A 79 -1.11 -0.50 1.13
N THR A 80 -1.36 0.72 1.59
CA THR A 80 -1.89 1.79 0.73
C THR A 80 -1.57 3.18 1.23
N GLY A 81 -1.68 4.20 0.38
CA GLY A 81 -1.72 5.60 0.81
C GLY A 81 -3.15 6.04 1.20
N ASP A 82 -3.32 7.34 1.45
CA ASP A 82 -4.65 7.95 1.71
C ASP A 82 -5.54 7.91 0.44
N THR A 83 -6.25 6.79 0.24
CA THR A 83 -7.01 6.50 -0.98
C THR A 83 -8.37 5.87 -0.68
N GLY A 84 -9.31 5.91 -1.63
CA GLY A 84 -10.63 5.27 -1.50
C GLY A 84 -10.59 3.81 -1.01
N PRO A 85 -9.74 2.92 -1.58
CA PRO A 85 -9.58 1.55 -1.10
C PRO A 85 -9.22 1.41 0.39
N MET A 86 -8.46 2.36 0.95
CA MET A 86 -8.12 2.38 2.38
C MET A 86 -9.39 2.46 3.24
N HIS A 87 -10.31 3.38 2.91
CA HIS A 87 -11.55 3.54 3.67
C HIS A 87 -12.46 2.32 3.57
N ILE A 88 -12.47 1.65 2.42
CA ILE A 88 -13.22 0.39 2.24
C ILE A 88 -12.63 -0.70 3.16
N ALA A 89 -11.31 -0.86 3.18
CA ALA A 89 -10.64 -1.82 4.07
C ALA A 89 -10.93 -1.54 5.55
N ILE A 90 -10.93 -0.27 5.96
CA ILE A 90 -11.29 0.14 7.33
C ILE A 90 -12.73 -0.26 7.66
N ALA A 91 -13.69 0.03 6.77
CA ALA A 91 -15.09 -0.33 6.98
C ALA A 91 -15.30 -1.86 7.08
N LEU A 92 -14.51 -2.63 6.34
CA LEU A 92 -14.52 -4.10 6.34
C LEU A 92 -13.67 -4.72 7.46
N LYS A 93 -12.97 -3.90 8.26
CA LYS A 93 -12.02 -4.34 9.31
C LYS A 93 -10.88 -5.20 8.77
N ILE A 94 -10.48 -4.95 7.54
CA ILE A 94 -9.31 -5.55 6.92
C ILE A 94 -8.08 -4.79 7.41
N PRO A 95 -7.05 -5.46 7.96
CA PRO A 95 -5.86 -4.77 8.44
C PRO A 95 -5.24 -3.87 7.37
N THR A 96 -4.74 -2.71 7.79
CA THR A 96 -4.13 -1.75 6.85
C THR A 96 -2.80 -1.25 7.37
N VAL A 97 -1.83 -1.11 6.46
CA VAL A 97 -0.64 -0.26 6.65
C VAL A 97 -0.81 0.94 5.75
N SER A 98 -1.20 2.07 6.35
CA SER A 98 -1.55 3.29 5.63
C SER A 98 -0.40 4.29 5.67
N LEU A 99 0.08 4.70 4.50
CA LEU A 99 1.21 5.60 4.33
C LEU A 99 0.71 7.05 4.25
N PHE A 100 1.04 7.85 5.26
CA PHE A 100 0.65 9.26 5.34
C PHE A 100 1.87 10.17 5.42
N VAL A 101 1.82 11.24 4.63
CA VAL A 101 2.80 12.32 4.72
C VAL A 101 2.05 13.64 4.83
N THR A 102 2.52 14.48 5.76
CA THR A 102 1.84 15.69 6.27
C THR A 102 0.66 15.42 7.23
N ALA A 103 0.21 16.44 7.95
CA ALA A 103 -0.74 16.34 9.06
C ALA A 103 -2.19 15.93 8.67
N THR A 104 -2.45 15.50 7.43
CA THR A 104 -3.79 15.09 6.97
C THR A 104 -4.31 13.79 7.58
N CYS A 105 -3.46 12.99 8.24
CA CYS A 105 -3.92 11.81 8.97
C CYS A 105 -4.97 12.14 10.06
N SER A 106 -4.89 13.33 10.67
CA SER A 106 -5.89 13.78 11.66
C SER A 106 -7.20 14.26 11.04
N ALA A 107 -7.45 13.99 9.77
CA ALA A 107 -8.71 14.30 9.10
C ALA A 107 -9.25 13.09 8.31
N THR A 108 -8.36 12.30 7.68
CA THR A 108 -8.73 11.18 6.80
C THR A 108 -8.15 9.83 7.23
N GLY A 109 -7.39 9.77 8.33
CA GLY A 109 -6.82 8.53 8.84
C GLY A 109 -7.84 7.62 9.52
N PRO A 110 -7.50 6.34 9.73
CA PRO A 110 -8.30 5.42 10.53
C PRO A 110 -8.33 5.87 11.99
N TYR A 111 -9.50 6.32 12.48
CA TYR A 111 -9.74 6.59 13.89
C TYR A 111 -10.19 5.36 14.68
N GLN A 112 -10.69 4.35 13.98
CA GLN A 112 -11.28 3.14 14.53
C GLN A 112 -10.24 2.02 14.50
N ASN A 113 -10.29 1.12 15.48
CA ASN A 113 -9.48 -0.11 15.54
C ASN A 113 -7.96 0.08 15.28
N PRO A 114 -7.26 0.89 16.11
CA PRO A 114 -5.82 1.16 15.95
C PRO A 114 -4.92 -0.08 16.09
N GLU A 115 -5.48 -1.17 16.63
CA GLU A 115 -4.80 -2.46 16.73
C GLU A 115 -4.49 -3.05 15.35
N ILE A 116 -5.42 -2.90 14.38
CA ILE A 116 -5.33 -3.51 13.04
C ILE A 116 -5.07 -2.49 11.92
N HIS A 117 -5.32 -1.21 12.16
CA HIS A 117 -5.04 -0.13 11.21
C HIS A 117 -3.81 0.67 11.66
N LYS A 118 -2.66 0.37 11.06
CA LYS A 118 -1.40 1.07 11.32
C LYS A 118 -1.23 2.23 10.37
N VAL A 119 -0.91 3.40 10.93
CA VAL A 119 -0.60 4.60 10.18
C VAL A 119 0.89 4.87 10.32
N ILE A 120 1.61 4.82 9.19
CA ILE A 120 3.00 5.29 9.13
C ILE A 120 2.92 6.76 8.73
N LEU A 121 3.00 7.64 9.73
CA LEU A 121 2.99 9.09 9.57
C LEU A 121 4.41 9.65 9.66
N TRP A 122 4.78 10.48 8.67
CA TRP A 122 6.01 11.26 8.76
C TRP A 122 5.72 12.76 8.79
N THR A 123 6.11 13.44 9.87
CA THR A 123 5.92 14.88 10.09
C THR A 123 7.18 15.70 9.82
N ALA A 124 6.94 16.93 9.39
CA ALA A 124 7.81 17.89 8.70
C ALA A 124 9.15 18.31 9.36
N LEU A 125 9.62 17.67 10.42
CA LEU A 125 10.85 18.12 11.11
C LEU A 125 12.15 17.74 10.38
N SER A 126 12.10 16.94 9.29
CA SER A 126 13.32 16.57 8.53
C SER A 126 13.25 16.83 7.02
N ILE A 127 12.33 17.68 6.54
CA ILE A 127 12.09 17.93 5.09
C ILE A 127 13.36 18.36 4.35
N HIS A 128 14.37 18.87 5.06
CA HIS A 128 15.62 19.36 4.47
C HIS A 128 16.56 18.29 3.87
N LYS A 129 16.24 16.98 3.93
CA LYS A 129 17.15 15.90 3.44
C LYS A 129 16.70 15.12 2.20
N HIS A 130 15.44 15.20 1.77
CA HIS A 130 14.91 14.33 0.70
C HIS A 130 14.30 15.15 -0.45
N LYS A 131 14.53 14.71 -1.71
CA LYS A 131 14.01 15.38 -2.93
C LYS A 131 12.49 15.26 -3.09
N HIS A 132 11.87 14.23 -2.51
CA HIS A 132 10.43 14.00 -2.54
C HIS A 132 9.89 13.65 -1.14
N ILE A 133 8.71 14.16 -0.77
CA ILE A 133 8.22 14.11 0.61
C ILE A 133 7.87 12.69 1.09
N MET A 134 7.46 11.81 0.17
CA MET A 134 7.16 10.40 0.43
C MET A 134 8.40 9.51 0.55
N ASP A 135 9.58 9.97 0.09
CA ASP A 135 10.84 9.21 0.24
C ASP A 135 11.31 9.14 1.70
N CYS A 136 10.69 9.92 2.58
CA CYS A 136 10.96 9.88 4.02
C CYS A 136 10.41 8.59 4.67
N ILE A 137 9.44 7.93 4.04
CA ILE A 137 8.94 6.63 4.50
C ILE A 137 9.81 5.54 3.88
N SER A 138 10.66 4.93 4.71
CA SER A 138 11.53 3.84 4.30
C SER A 138 10.74 2.54 4.08
N PRO A 139 10.98 1.79 2.99
CA PRO A 139 10.34 0.49 2.75
C PRO A 139 10.50 -0.50 3.89
N SER A 140 11.64 -0.47 4.60
CA SER A 140 11.91 -1.34 5.76
C SER A 140 10.84 -1.24 6.84
N VAL A 141 10.43 -0.01 7.21
CA VAL A 141 9.38 0.21 8.22
C VAL A 141 8.05 -0.39 7.77
N VAL A 142 7.71 -0.24 6.49
CA VAL A 142 6.48 -0.81 5.92
C VAL A 142 6.53 -2.34 5.93
N ILE A 143 7.69 -2.93 5.61
CA ILE A 143 7.90 -4.38 5.61
C ILE A 143 7.77 -4.94 7.03
N ASP A 144 8.36 -4.29 8.02
CA ASP A 144 8.33 -4.75 9.41
C ASP A 144 6.90 -4.75 9.96
N GLU A 145 6.15 -3.66 9.76
CA GLU A 145 4.74 -3.56 10.13
C GLU A 145 3.86 -4.57 9.39
N ALA A 146 4.05 -4.71 8.07
CA ALA A 146 3.29 -5.69 7.28
C ALA A 146 3.57 -7.13 7.74
N THR A 147 4.83 -7.46 8.02
CA THR A 147 5.22 -8.79 8.49
C THR A 147 4.65 -9.05 9.90
N HIS A 148 4.64 -8.05 10.76
CA HIS A 148 4.09 -8.17 12.11
C HIS A 148 2.58 -8.45 12.08
N ILE A 149 1.83 -7.74 11.24
CA ILE A 149 0.38 -7.95 11.08
C ILE A 149 0.08 -9.35 10.50
N MET A 150 0.81 -9.77 9.46
CA MET A 150 0.58 -11.08 8.81
C MET A 150 0.97 -12.28 9.69
N ALA A 151 1.69 -12.08 10.79
CA ALA A 151 2.09 -13.14 11.71
C ALA A 151 1.04 -13.45 12.80
N HIS A 152 -0.05 -12.68 12.85
CA HIS A 152 -1.12 -12.76 13.84
C HIS A 152 -2.47 -13.04 13.16
#